data_AF-A0A963QF23-F1
#
_entry.id   AF-A0A963QF23-F1
#
_cell.length_a   1.000
_cell.length_b   1.000
_cell.length_c   1.000
_cell.angle_alpha   90.00
_cell.angle_beta   90.00
_cell.angle_gamma   90.00
#
_symmetry.space_group_name_H-M   'P 1'
#
loop_
_entity.id
_entity.type
_entity.pdbx_description
1 polymer ?
#
loop_
_entity_poly.entity_id
_entity_poly.type
_entity_poly.pdbx_seq_one_letter_code
_entity_poly.pdbx_strand_id
1 'polypeptide(L)'
;MSLQPYKATPVFDQDSLPAALRNEHNTKAGVWGLLRVLEGEVRLVFRETGKSVRVTPENPGHIPPQEVHHVELCGPMRMQVEFYREPPPGG
;
A
#
# COMPACT_ATOMS: atom_id res chain seq x y z
N MET A 1 9.78 -10.70 17.84
CA MET A 1 10.17 -11.07 16.46
C MET A 1 9.38 -10.18 15.52
N SER A 2 10.04 -9.37 14.70
CA SER A 2 9.34 -8.57 13.68
C SER A 2 9.02 -9.47 12.48
N LEU A 3 7.77 -9.41 12.01
CA LEU A 3 7.37 -10.07 10.77
C LEU A 3 8.18 -9.44 9.62
N GLN A 4 8.87 -10.25 8.81
CA GLN A 4 9.63 -9.75 7.66
C GLN A 4 8.83 -9.92 6.37
N PRO A 5 8.85 -8.92 5.48
CA PRO A 5 8.20 -9.05 4.18
C PRO A 5 8.95 -10.09 3.33
N TYR A 6 8.23 -10.93 2.61
CA TYR A 6 8.86 -11.89 1.69
C TYR A 6 9.24 -11.24 0.35
N LYS A 7 8.65 -10.07 0.05
CA LYS A 7 8.92 -9.27 -1.13
C LYS A 7 8.60 -7.80 -0.84
N ALA A 8 9.33 -6.89 -1.47
CA ALA A 8 9.00 -5.48 -1.56
C ALA A 8 9.10 -5.01 -3.02
N THR A 9 8.37 -3.96 -3.38
CA THR A 9 8.60 -3.24 -4.63
C THR A 9 9.85 -2.36 -4.53
N PRO A 10 10.38 -1.85 -5.66
CA PRO A 10 11.21 -0.64 -5.62
C PRO A 10 10.47 0.52 -4.93
N VAL A 11 11.22 1.54 -4.54
CA VAL A 11 10.66 2.82 -4.14
C VAL A 11 10.17 3.55 -5.39
N PHE A 12 8.93 4.01 -5.35
CA PHE A 12 8.32 4.85 -6.37
C PHE A 12 8.16 6.28 -5.86
N ASP A 13 8.19 7.22 -6.78
CA ASP A 13 7.80 8.62 -6.60
C ASP A 13 6.55 8.94 -7.44
N GLN A 14 6.14 10.22 -7.48
CA GLN A 14 4.96 10.65 -8.24
C GLN A 14 5.05 10.36 -9.76
N ASP A 15 6.26 10.27 -10.30
CA ASP A 15 6.52 10.12 -11.73
C ASP A 15 6.73 8.65 -12.13
N SER A 16 7.29 7.85 -11.22
CA SER A 16 7.61 6.44 -11.43
C SER A 16 6.54 5.47 -10.90
N LEU A 17 5.52 5.95 -10.18
CA LEU A 17 4.44 5.10 -9.68
C LEU A 17 3.68 4.44 -10.84
N PRO A 18 3.71 3.09 -10.96
CA PRO A 18 3.07 2.41 -12.07
C PRO A 18 1.56 2.64 -12.10
N ALA A 19 0.99 2.84 -13.30
CA ALA A 19 -0.45 2.98 -13.48
C ALA A 19 -1.25 1.81 -12.89
N ALA A 20 -0.67 0.61 -12.85
CA ALA A 20 -1.29 -0.56 -12.22
C ALA A 20 -1.61 -0.34 -10.72
N LEU A 21 -0.79 0.40 -9.99
CA LEU A 21 -1.04 0.72 -8.57
C LEU A 21 -2.03 1.88 -8.40
N ARG A 22 -2.20 2.70 -9.44
CA ARG A 22 -3.14 3.83 -9.48
C ARG A 22 -4.54 3.43 -9.93
N ASN A 23 -4.68 2.27 -10.55
CA ASN A 23 -5.94 1.66 -10.95
C ASN A 23 -6.36 0.58 -9.94
N GLU A 24 -7.62 0.17 -10.00
CA GLU A 24 -8.15 -0.91 -9.17
C GLU A 24 -7.37 -2.22 -9.39
N HIS A 25 -6.85 -2.77 -8.30
CA HIS A 25 -6.18 -4.06 -8.28
C HIS A 25 -6.33 -4.69 -6.89
N ASN A 26 -5.83 -5.91 -6.71
CA ASN A 26 -5.80 -6.58 -5.41
C ASN A 26 -4.56 -7.46 -5.26
N THR A 27 -4.33 -7.90 -4.03
CA THR A 27 -3.35 -8.95 -3.72
C THR A 27 -4.00 -10.33 -3.86
N LYS A 28 -3.17 -11.38 -3.97
CA LYS A 28 -3.64 -12.76 -4.00
C LYS A 28 -4.20 -13.20 -2.64
N ALA A 29 -4.99 -14.27 -2.62
CA ALA A 29 -5.40 -14.94 -1.39
C ALA A 29 -4.19 -15.24 -0.49
N GLY A 30 -4.32 -14.94 0.80
CA GLY A 30 -3.25 -15.10 1.79
C GLY A 30 -2.08 -14.13 1.67
N VAL A 31 -2.14 -13.12 0.79
CA VAL A 31 -1.09 -12.10 0.65
C VAL A 31 -1.57 -10.77 1.22
N TRP A 32 -0.90 -10.33 2.28
CA TRP A 32 -1.09 -9.00 2.85
C TRP A 32 -0.16 -8.00 2.19
N GLY A 33 -0.68 -6.81 1.88
CA GLY A 33 0.13 -5.66 1.47
C GLY A 33 0.30 -4.68 2.62
N LEU A 34 1.46 -4.02 2.68
CA LEU A 34 1.69 -2.86 3.53
C LEU A 34 2.24 -1.73 2.68
N LEU A 35 1.43 -0.70 2.48
CA LEU A 35 1.80 0.53 1.79
C LEU A 35 2.61 1.41 2.75
N ARG A 36 3.90 1.57 2.50
CA ARG A 36 4.76 2.49 3.25
C ARG A 36 5.04 3.73 2.43
N VAL A 37 4.72 4.87 3.01
CA VAL A 37 5.23 6.15 2.52
C VAL A 37 6.51 6.47 3.27
N LEU A 38 7.54 6.88 2.54
CA LEU A 38 8.83 7.31 3.09
C LEU A 38 8.89 8.84 3.19
N GLU A 39 8.18 9.54 2.30
CA GLU A 39 8.09 11.00 2.24
C GLU A 39 6.76 11.41 1.59
N GLY A 40 6.16 12.50 2.06
CA GLY A 40 4.88 13.00 1.56
C GLY A 40 3.71 12.16 2.05
N GLU A 41 2.69 12.01 1.19
CA GLU A 41 1.51 11.21 1.48
C GLU A 41 0.80 10.73 0.22
N VAL A 42 0.03 9.65 0.37
CA VAL A 42 -0.90 9.15 -0.65
C VAL A 42 -2.24 8.79 -0.01
N ARG A 43 -3.26 8.60 -0.84
CA ARG A 43 -4.54 8.07 -0.39
C ARG A 43 -4.73 6.66 -0.92
N LEU A 44 -4.96 5.71 -0.01
CA LEU A 44 -5.32 4.34 -0.32
C LEU A 44 -6.85 4.21 -0.25
N VAL A 45 -7.48 3.81 -1.35
CA VAL A 45 -8.94 3.73 -1.46
C VAL A 45 -9.36 2.28 -1.65
N PHE A 46 -10.30 1.82 -0.84
CA PHE A 46 -10.86 0.47 -0.90
C PHE A 46 -12.23 0.50 -1.58
N ARG A 47 -12.34 -0.24 -2.68
CA ARG A 47 -13.50 -0.17 -3.59
C ARG A 47 -14.78 -0.66 -2.92
N GLU A 48 -14.74 -1.80 -2.25
CA GLU A 48 -15.95 -2.45 -1.73
C GLU A 48 -16.56 -1.69 -0.54
N THR A 49 -15.71 -1.15 0.32
CA THR A 49 -16.14 -0.40 1.50
C THR A 49 -16.33 1.10 1.24
N GLY A 50 -15.77 1.63 0.15
CA GLY A 50 -15.66 3.07 -0.12
C GLY A 50 -14.75 3.80 0.87
N LYS A 51 -14.04 3.07 1.75
CA LYS A 51 -13.14 3.65 2.75
C LYS A 51 -11.88 4.17 2.07
N SER A 52 -11.43 5.36 2.46
CA SER A 52 -10.11 5.87 2.11
C SER A 52 -9.25 6.04 3.35
N VAL A 53 -7.97 5.70 3.25
CA VAL A 53 -6.96 5.89 4.30
C VAL A 53 -5.90 6.84 3.77
N ARG A 54 -5.58 7.88 4.54
CA ARG A 54 -4.40 8.71 4.28
C ARG A 54 -3.17 7.99 4.81
N VAL A 55 -2.22 7.72 3.92
CA VAL A 55 -1.01 6.98 4.24
C VAL A 55 0.17 7.95 4.27
N THR A 56 0.88 7.96 5.40
CA THR A 56 2.04 8.82 5.69
C THR A 56 3.17 7.96 6.28
N PRO A 57 4.39 8.49 6.47
CA PRO A 57 5.47 7.73 7.13
C PRO A 57 5.10 7.18 8.52
N GLU A 58 4.26 7.89 9.26
CA GLU A 58 3.79 7.53 10.60
C GLU A 58 2.55 6.63 10.57
N ASN A 59 1.82 6.58 9.45
CA ASN A 59 0.59 5.81 9.29
C ASN A 59 0.62 4.95 8.02
N PRO A 60 1.31 3.79 8.05
CA PRO A 60 1.31 2.83 6.95
C PRO A 60 -0.09 2.31 6.61
N GLY A 61 -0.33 2.00 5.34
CA GLY A 61 -1.62 1.47 4.86
C GLY A 61 -1.63 -0.04 4.81
N HIS A 62 -2.42 -0.70 5.66
CA HIS A 62 -2.63 -2.15 5.60
C HIS A 62 -3.63 -2.52 4.50
N ILE A 63 -3.25 -3.50 3.68
CA ILE A 63 -4.04 -4.00 2.57
C ILE A 63 -4.33 -5.49 2.84
N PRO A 64 -5.58 -5.85 3.18
CA PRO A 64 -5.97 -7.24 3.37
C PRO A 64 -5.90 -8.06 2.06
N PRO A 65 -5.77 -9.40 2.15
CA PRO A 65 -5.80 -10.26 0.98
C PRO A 65 -7.08 -10.08 0.17
N GLN A 66 -6.93 -10.01 -1.16
CA GLN A 66 -8.02 -9.95 -2.14
C GLN A 66 -8.90 -8.70 -2.11
N GLU A 67 -8.70 -7.79 -1.15
CA GLU A 67 -9.41 -6.53 -1.08
C GLU A 67 -9.05 -5.64 -2.29
N VAL A 68 -10.05 -5.19 -3.04
CA VAL A 68 -9.84 -4.34 -4.23
C VAL A 68 -9.57 -2.90 -3.79
N HIS A 69 -8.44 -2.36 -4.24
CA HIS A 69 -7.98 -1.02 -3.87
C HIS A 69 -7.17 -0.34 -4.97
N HIS A 70 -6.92 0.95 -4.81
CA HIS A 70 -6.02 1.74 -5.63
C HIS A 70 -5.35 2.86 -4.81
N VAL A 71 -4.26 3.42 -5.36
CA VAL A 71 -3.52 4.52 -4.76
C VAL A 71 -3.75 5.81 -5.55
N GLU A 72 -4.16 6.87 -4.85
CA GLU A 72 -4.27 8.22 -5.38
C GLU A 72 -3.10 9.07 -4.88
N LEU A 73 -2.49 9.83 -5.79
CA LEU A 73 -1.43 10.79 -5.46
C LEU A 73 -2.05 12.03 -4.80
N CYS A 74 -1.47 12.44 -3.67
CA CYS A 74 -1.83 13.70 -3.00
C CYS A 74 -0.85 14.85 -3.32
N GLY A 75 0.30 14.54 -3.94
CA GLY A 75 1.39 15.46 -4.21
C GLY A 75 2.71 14.71 -4.43
N PRO A 76 3.86 15.40 -4.35
CA PRO A 76 5.17 14.74 -4.31
C PRO A 76 5.25 13.75 -3.16
N MET A 77 5.72 12.54 -3.43
CA MET A 77 5.78 11.46 -2.45
C MET A 77 6.86 10.45 -2.79
N ARG A 78 7.24 9.64 -1.81
CA ARG A 78 8.04 8.42 -2.02
C ARG A 78 7.38 7.27 -1.30
N MET A 79 7.14 6.14 -1.96
CA MET A 79 6.48 4.98 -1.35
C MET A 79 7.06 3.64 -1.81
N GLN A 80 6.78 2.59 -1.04
CA GLN A 80 6.98 1.20 -1.43
C GLN A 80 5.83 0.33 -0.92
N VAL A 81 5.62 -0.83 -1.56
CA VAL A 81 4.68 -1.84 -1.07
C VAL A 81 5.46 -3.07 -0.62
N GLU A 82 5.24 -3.46 0.63
CA GLU A 82 5.75 -4.69 1.21
C GLU A 82 4.68 -5.79 1.17
N PHE A 83 5.08 -7.03 0.95
CA PHE A 83 4.19 -8.18 0.88
C PHE A 83 4.52 -9.21 1.95
N TYR A 84 3.48 -9.65 2.65
CA TYR A 84 3.57 -10.55 3.79
C TYR A 84 2.64 -11.76 3.61
N ARG A 85 2.98 -12.86 4.28
CA ARG A 85 2.13 -14.08 4.35
C ARG A 85 1.15 -14.05 5.51
N GLU A 86 1.30 -13.09 6.41
CA GLU A 86 0.52 -12.90 7.63
C GLU A 86 0.26 -11.40 7.82
N PRO A 87 -0.74 -10.99 8.62
CA PRO A 87 -1.01 -9.59 8.89
C PRO A 87 0.24 -8.86 9.42
N PRO A 88 0.68 -7.76 8.79
CA PRO A 88 1.83 -7.02 9.26
C PRO A 88 1.51 -6.31 10.60
N PRO A 89 2.53 -6.02 11.43
CA PRO A 89 2.33 -5.40 12.74
C PRO A 89 1.59 -4.06 12.66
N GLY A 90 0.81 -3.74 13.70
CA GLY A 90 0.12 -2.45 13.84
C GLY A 90 -1.17 -2.31 13.03
N GLY A 91 -1.76 -3.42 12.58
CA GLY A 91 -3.09 -3.48 11.95
C GLY A 91 -4.16 -4.01 12.89
#